data_AF-A0AAW5LB40-F1
#
_entry.id   AF-A0AAW5LB40-F1
#
_cell.length_a   1.000
_cell.length_b   1.000
_cell.length_c   1.000
_cell.angle_alpha   90.00
_cell.angle_beta   90.00
_cell.angle_gamma   90.00
#
_symmetry.space_group_name_H-M   'P 1'
#
loop_
_entity.id
_entity.type
_entity.pdbx_description
1 polymer ?
#
loop_
_entity_poly.entity_id
_entity_poly.type
_entity_poly.pdbx_seq_one_letter_code
_entity_poly.pdbx_strand_id
1 'polypeptide(L)'
;MATKYKWLNGYTTILNAKLSSTDGILPIDDAALLASKLDTDHSYLVINDGTGAEIVKAIAFGNQVKIERGKDGTEAKTFPAGSCVKWEFTESAFNDLGCPSEEKSDCCCE
;
A
#
# COMPACT_ATOMS: atom_id res chain seq x y z
N MET A 1 18.38 0.12 7.07
CA MET A 1 17.68 -1.03 7.69
C MET A 1 16.63 -1.49 6.69
N ALA A 2 16.42 -2.80 6.53
CA ALA A 2 15.36 -3.30 5.66
C ALA A 2 14.00 -3.09 6.36
N THR A 3 13.04 -2.47 5.67
CA THR A 3 11.66 -2.31 6.16
C THR A 3 10.93 -3.64 6.06
N LYS A 4 10.14 -4.03 7.07
CA LYS A 4 9.35 -5.27 7.02
C LYS A 4 7.94 -4.98 6.52
N TYR A 5 7.28 -6.01 5.97
CA TYR A 5 5.86 -5.92 5.66
C TYR A 5 5.03 -5.94 6.95
N LYS A 6 4.02 -5.07 7.01
CA LYS A 6 3.12 -4.93 8.14
C LYS A 6 1.67 -5.13 7.73
N TRP A 7 0.99 -5.97 8.49
CA TRP A 7 -0.43 -6.22 8.34
C TRP A 7 -1.23 -5.02 8.86
N LEU A 8 -2.17 -4.53 8.06
CA LEU A 8 -3.12 -3.48 8.45
C LEU A 8 -4.56 -4.02 8.38
N ASN A 9 -4.79 -5.22 8.92
CA ASN A 9 -6.08 -5.90 8.88
C ASN A 9 -7.25 -4.97 9.26
N GLY A 10 -8.23 -4.87 8.37
CA GLY A 10 -9.42 -4.03 8.57
C GLY A 10 -9.20 -2.53 8.37
N TYR A 11 -8.02 -2.10 7.91
CA TYR A 11 -7.77 -0.69 7.61
C TYR A 11 -8.55 -0.24 6.37
N THR A 12 -9.33 0.83 6.54
CA THR A 12 -10.03 1.53 5.46
C THR A 12 -10.14 3.01 5.80
N THR A 13 -10.02 3.85 4.77
CA THR A 13 -10.16 5.31 4.84
C THR A 13 -10.59 5.83 3.46
N ILE A 14 -10.68 7.14 3.31
CA ILE A 14 -10.99 7.82 2.05
C ILE A 14 -9.99 8.93 1.78
N LEU A 15 -9.73 9.20 0.50
CA LEU A 15 -8.92 10.35 0.11
C LEU A 15 -9.63 11.66 0.49
N ASN A 16 -8.96 12.54 1.24
CA ASN A 16 -9.50 13.86 1.59
C ASN A 16 -9.22 14.93 0.52
N ALA A 17 -8.32 14.64 -0.42
CA ALA A 17 -7.99 15.48 -1.56
C ALA A 17 -7.71 14.63 -2.80
N LYS A 18 -7.62 15.28 -3.97
CA LYS A 18 -7.20 14.62 -5.21
C LYS A 18 -5.78 14.08 -5.07
N LEU A 19 -5.57 12.83 -5.48
CA LEU A 19 -4.25 12.21 -5.60
C LEU A 19 -3.91 12.07 -7.09
N SER A 20 -2.99 12.89 -7.59
CA SER A 20 -2.51 12.85 -8.97
C SER A 20 -1.59 11.65 -9.21
N SER A 21 -1.38 11.23 -10.45
CA SER A 21 -0.49 10.09 -10.78
C SER A 21 0.97 10.27 -10.38
N THR A 22 1.41 11.51 -10.17
CA THR A 22 2.79 11.85 -9.73
C THR A 22 2.91 12.08 -8.23
N ASP A 23 1.80 12.11 -7.50
CA ASP A 23 1.80 12.43 -6.09
C ASP A 23 2.35 11.25 -5.27
N GLY A 24 3.26 11.58 -4.35
CA GLY A 24 3.95 10.61 -3.48
C GLY A 24 3.52 10.65 -2.02
N ILE A 25 2.57 11.51 -1.65
CA ILE A 25 1.99 11.59 -0.31
C ILE A 25 0.52 11.21 -0.40
N LEU A 26 0.08 10.32 0.50
CA LEU A 26 -1.31 9.86 0.56
C LEU A 26 -2.19 10.90 1.30
N PRO A 27 -3.14 11.57 0.62
CA PRO A 27 -3.98 12.58 1.24
C PRO A 27 -5.17 11.94 1.98
N ILE A 28 -4.99 11.66 3.27
CA ILE A 28 -6.00 11.05 4.16
C ILE A 28 -6.01 11.77 5.51
N ASP A 29 -7.15 11.78 6.20
CA ASP A 29 -7.30 12.48 7.48
C ASP A 29 -6.54 11.79 8.63
N ASP A 30 -6.44 10.47 8.57
CA ASP A 30 -5.81 9.63 9.58
C ASP A 30 -4.33 9.33 9.30
N ALA A 31 -3.66 10.15 8.47
CA ALA A 31 -2.28 9.93 8.05
C ALA A 31 -1.29 9.69 9.21
N ALA A 32 -1.43 10.46 10.31
CA ALA A 32 -0.57 10.29 11.49
C ALA A 32 -0.82 8.95 12.22
N LEU A 33 -2.08 8.50 12.25
CA LEU A 33 -2.43 7.20 12.83
C LEU A 33 -1.88 6.07 11.96
N LEU A 34 -2.04 6.16 10.64
CA LEU A 34 -1.47 5.17 9.71
C LEU A 34 0.07 5.16 9.78
N ALA A 35 0.71 6.33 9.81
CA ALA A 35 2.15 6.45 9.96
C ALA A 35 2.67 5.83 11.26
N SER A 36 2.00 6.06 12.39
CA SER A 36 2.38 5.41 13.68
C SER A 36 2.15 3.90 13.66
N LYS A 37 1.11 3.42 12.98
CA LYS A 37 0.93 1.99 12.74
C LYS A 37 2.03 1.42 11.88
N LEU A 38 2.51 2.11 10.85
CA LEU A 38 3.59 1.66 9.98
C LEU A 38 4.97 1.73 10.69
N ASP A 39 5.20 2.76 11.52
CA ASP A 39 6.49 3.03 12.17
C ASP A 39 7.65 3.10 11.16
N THR A 40 8.55 2.11 11.14
CA THR A 40 9.67 2.04 10.19
C THR A 40 9.43 1.02 9.08
N ASP A 41 8.27 0.37 9.09
CA ASP A 41 7.86 -0.68 8.19
C ASP A 41 6.98 -0.14 7.04
N HIS A 42 6.54 -1.05 6.17
CA HIS A 42 5.66 -0.72 5.05
C HIS A 42 4.46 -1.66 4.96
N SER A 43 3.44 -1.25 4.23
CA SER A 43 2.32 -2.10 3.84
C SER A 43 1.90 -1.77 2.41
N TYR A 44 1.03 -2.60 1.85
CA TYR A 44 0.35 -2.30 0.59
C TYR A 44 -1.08 -1.84 0.86
N LEU A 45 -1.54 -0.86 0.08
CA LEU A 45 -2.89 -0.33 0.12
C LEU A 45 -3.46 -0.33 -1.30
N VAL A 46 -4.76 -0.54 -1.39
CA VAL A 46 -5.53 -0.45 -2.64
C VAL A 46 -6.32 0.85 -2.63
N ILE A 47 -6.11 1.67 -3.64
CA ILE A 47 -6.88 2.89 -3.91
C ILE A 47 -7.88 2.58 -5.01
N ASN A 48 -9.17 2.86 -4.80
CA ASN A 48 -10.24 2.54 -5.75
C ASN A 48 -11.30 3.65 -5.79
N ASP A 49 -11.66 4.10 -6.99
CA ASP A 49 -12.68 5.15 -7.24
C ASP A 49 -13.99 4.62 -7.86
N GLY A 50 -14.16 3.30 -7.93
CA GLY A 50 -15.26 2.61 -8.58
C GLY A 50 -15.05 2.36 -10.08
N THR A 51 -14.09 3.03 -10.72
CA THR A 51 -13.77 2.86 -12.15
C THR A 51 -12.43 2.18 -12.37
N GLY A 52 -11.51 2.29 -11.42
CA GLY A 52 -10.25 1.57 -11.43
C GLY A 52 -9.60 1.47 -10.06
N ALA A 53 -8.64 0.56 -9.95
CA ALA A 53 -7.86 0.35 -8.73
C ALA A 53 -6.35 0.50 -8.97
N GLU A 54 -5.62 0.97 -7.97
CA GLU A 54 -4.15 1.01 -7.94
C GLU A 54 -3.67 0.44 -6.61
N ILE A 55 -2.61 -0.35 -6.65
CA ILE A 55 -1.93 -0.85 -5.46
C ILE A 55 -0.70 0.02 -5.21
N VAL A 56 -0.57 0.53 -4.00
CA VAL A 56 0.53 1.40 -3.58
C VAL A 56 1.25 0.83 -2.37
N LYS A 57 2.57 1.01 -2.30
CA LYS A 57 3.35 0.71 -1.09
C LYS A 57 3.32 1.94 -0.18
N ALA A 58 2.74 1.81 1.01
CA ALA A 58 2.67 2.85 2.01
C ALA A 58 3.81 2.74 3.02
N ILE A 59 4.51 3.85 3.28
CA ILE A 59 5.65 3.96 4.20
C ILE A 59 5.41 5.19 5.08
N ALA A 60 5.71 5.10 6.37
CA ALA A 60 5.62 6.26 7.26
C ALA A 60 6.66 7.34 6.89
N PHE A 61 6.26 8.60 6.96
CA PHE A 61 7.13 9.76 6.77
C PHE A 61 6.73 10.85 7.76
N GLY A 62 7.29 10.80 8.98
CA GLY A 62 6.84 11.65 10.08
C GLY A 62 5.37 11.39 10.39
N ASN A 63 4.53 12.44 10.35
CA ASN A 63 3.08 12.33 10.54
C ASN A 63 2.31 12.12 9.23
N GLN A 64 2.99 11.83 8.13
CA GLN A 64 2.43 11.59 6.81
C GLN A 64 2.73 10.17 6.34
N VAL A 65 2.07 9.77 5.26
CA VAL A 65 2.30 8.49 4.61
C VAL A 65 2.80 8.74 3.20
N LYS A 66 4.04 8.35 2.94
CA LYS A 66 4.62 8.32 1.61
C LYS A 66 4.12 7.08 0.89
N ILE A 67 3.86 7.21 -0.41
CA ILE A 67 3.45 6.10 -1.26
C ILE A 67 4.39 5.91 -2.43
N GLU A 68 4.70 4.65 -2.72
CA GLU A 68 5.26 4.23 -4.01
C GLU A 68 4.13 3.65 -4.86
N ARG A 69 3.97 4.17 -6.06
CA ARG A 69 2.83 3.96 -6.95
C ARG A 69 2.98 2.71 -7.81
N GLY A 70 1.87 2.23 -8.38
CA GLY A 70 1.86 1.21 -9.43
C GLY A 70 2.51 -0.12 -9.05
N LYS A 71 2.13 -0.70 -7.91
CA LYS A 71 2.58 -2.04 -7.49
C LYS A 71 1.68 -3.13 -8.09
N ASP A 72 2.16 -4.37 -8.08
CA ASP A 72 1.40 -5.55 -8.52
C ASP A 72 0.80 -5.40 -9.93
N GLY A 73 1.61 -4.88 -10.86
CA GLY A 73 1.19 -4.68 -12.26
C GLY A 73 0.17 -3.56 -12.47
N THR A 74 -0.22 -2.83 -11.41
CA THR A 74 -1.07 -1.65 -11.55
C THR A 74 -0.26 -0.43 -12.01
N GLU A 75 -0.96 0.57 -12.55
CA GLU A 75 -0.34 1.81 -13.02
C GLU A 75 -0.74 3.00 -12.13
N ALA A 76 0.19 3.95 -11.99
CA ALA A 76 -0.05 5.20 -11.27
C ALA A 76 -1.12 6.04 -11.97
N LYS A 77 -2.27 6.24 -11.33
CA LYS A 77 -3.39 7.01 -11.90
C LYS A 77 -3.80 8.20 -11.02
N THR A 78 -4.65 9.05 -11.57
CA THR A 78 -5.26 10.13 -10.78
C THR A 78 -6.55 9.64 -10.15
N PHE A 79 -6.68 9.86 -8.84
CA PHE A 79 -7.88 9.55 -8.06
C PHE A 79 -8.52 10.82 -7.51
N PRO A 80 -9.85 10.98 -7.61
CA PRO A 80 -10.56 12.09 -6.99
C PRO A 80 -10.60 11.97 -5.46
N ALA A 81 -10.86 13.09 -4.78
CA ALA A 81 -11.23 13.05 -3.36
C ALA A 81 -12.47 12.17 -3.16
N GLY A 82 -12.54 11.47 -2.04
CA GLY A 82 -13.58 10.48 -1.73
C GLY A 82 -13.28 9.07 -2.24
N SER A 83 -12.20 8.86 -3.00
CA SER A 83 -11.79 7.50 -3.39
C SER A 83 -11.47 6.64 -2.17
N CYS A 84 -11.85 5.38 -2.20
CA CYS A 84 -11.63 4.44 -1.11
C CYS A 84 -10.16 4.03 -1.07
N VAL A 85 -9.57 4.04 0.12
CA VAL A 85 -8.26 3.45 0.39
C VAL A 85 -8.46 2.34 1.40
N LYS A 86 -7.99 1.14 1.10
CA LYS A 86 -8.10 -0.01 2.00
C LYS A 86 -6.85 -0.85 1.98
N TRP A 87 -6.61 -1.55 3.08
CA TRP A 87 -5.64 -2.63 3.09
C TRP A 87 -6.27 -3.88 2.50
N GLU A 88 -5.56 -4.51 1.59
CA GLU A 88 -5.87 -5.86 1.11
C GLU A 88 -4.57 -6.66 1.07
N PHE A 89 -4.69 -7.99 1.16
CA PHE A 89 -3.53 -8.85 0.96
C PHE A 89 -3.20 -8.92 -0.53
N THR A 90 -2.00 -8.48 -0.90
CA THR A 90 -1.59 -8.34 -2.31
C THR A 90 -0.44 -9.28 -2.65
N GLU A 91 -0.10 -9.40 -3.94
CA GLU A 91 1.01 -10.24 -4.39
C GLU A 91 2.36 -9.72 -3.84
N SER A 92 2.57 -8.40 -3.84
CA SER A 92 3.75 -7.81 -3.19
C SER A 92 3.80 -8.13 -1.70
N ALA A 93 2.66 -8.16 -1.00
CA ALA A 93 2.62 -8.57 0.40
C ALA A 93 3.07 -10.02 0.59
N PHE A 94 2.59 -10.93 -0.28
CA PHE A 94 3.01 -12.33 -0.29
C PHE A 94 4.52 -12.47 -0.53
N ASN A 95 5.05 -11.76 -1.52
CA ASN A 95 6.48 -11.78 -1.85
C ASN A 95 7.35 -11.23 -0.73
N ASP A 96 6.91 -10.18 -0.03
CA ASP A 96 7.65 -9.59 1.10
C ASP A 96 7.65 -10.45 2.36
N LEU A 97 6.61 -11.26 2.58
CA LEU A 97 6.59 -12.24 3.68
C LEU A 97 7.63 -13.34 3.47
N GLY A 98 8.03 -13.57 2.21
CA GLY A 98 8.89 -14.66 1.81
C GLY A 98 8.19 -16.01 1.94
N CYS A 99 8.49 -16.94 1.02
CA CYS A 99 8.29 -18.35 1.32
C CYS A 99 9.37 -18.78 2.33
N PRO A 100 9.03 -19.58 3.36
CA PRO A 100 10.01 -20.11 4.31
C PRO A 100 11.01 -21.12 3.70
N SER A 101 11.13 -21.21 2.38
CA SER A 101 12.14 -22.04 1.72
C SER A 101 13.30 -21.16 1.25
N GLU A 102 14.42 -21.25 1.97
CA GLU A 102 15.76 -20.93 1.45
C GLU A 102 16.20 -21.89 0.31
N GLU A 103 15.26 -22.52 -0.39
CA GLU A 103 15.50 -23.24 -1.63
C GLU A 103 14.58 -22.67 -2.69
N LYS A 104 15.18 -21.96 -3.64
CA LYS A 104 14.62 -21.79 -4.99
C LYS A 104 14.40 -23.19 -5.57
N SER A 105 13.23 -23.81 -5.40
CA SER A 105 12.86 -24.92 -6.28
C SER A 105 11.36 -25.18 -6.42
N ASP A 106 10.54 -25.28 -5.37
CA ASP A 106 9.25 -25.98 -5.55
C ASP A 106 8.09 -25.41 -4.73
N CYS A 107 7.75 -24.12 -4.93
CA CYS A 107 6.52 -23.57 -4.39
C CYS A 107 5.60 -22.95 -5.45
N CYS A 108 5.48 -23.63 -6.59
CA CYS A 108 4.31 -23.52 -7.47
C CYS A 108 3.82 -24.94 -7.77
N CYS A 109 2.56 -25.23 -7.47
CA CYS A 109 1.87 -26.37 -8.03
C CYS A 109 1.71 -26.14 -9.55
N GLU A 110 2.58 -26.77 -10.33
CA GLU A 110 2.33 -27.73 -11.45
C GLU A 110 3.60 -27.88 -12.30
#